data_AF-A0A2D8Q759-F1
#
_entry.id   AF-A0A2D8Q759-F1
#
_cell.length_a   1.000
_cell.length_b   1.000
_cell.length_c   1.000
_cell.angle_alpha   90.00
_cell.angle_beta   90.00
_cell.angle_gamma   90.00
#
_symmetry.space_group_name_H-M   'P 1'
#
loop_
_entity.id
_entity.type
_entity.pdbx_description
1 polymer ?
#
loop_
_entity_poly.entity_id
_entity_poly.type
_entity_poly.pdbx_seq_one_letter_code
_entity_poly.pdbx_strand_id
1 'polypeptide(L)'
;MARVTPAFWHEGHAGSRARIIPDEVAVAFTYNQSTHAVMMASPADLEDLAVGFSLNEAIVEHPGQIEEIRPVVLEDGIDLRIRLDADRAAGLIERRRHVAGPSGCGLCGIDSLAGAMRPPKTVGEGLRLTPDQVLAALDALGPHQIWGRESRAMHAAGWWHPDRGMALVREDVGRHNALDKLTGALALGGLPAAEGVAVITSRVSIEMVQKVAMAGITVMIAVSAPTALAIRTAEAAGITLVAVARADGFEVFTGVRRIAGLDQS
;
A
#
# COMPACT_ATOMS: atom_id res chain seq x y z
N MET A 1 7.70 14.19 11.85
CA MET A 1 8.71 13.40 12.57
C MET A 1 9.00 14.12 13.88
N ALA A 2 8.86 13.45 15.01
CA ALA A 2 9.21 13.98 16.32
C ALA A 2 10.61 13.52 16.74
N ARG A 3 11.34 14.37 17.45
CA ARG A 3 12.60 14.03 18.10
C ARG A 3 12.37 13.84 19.60
N VAL A 4 12.66 12.66 20.11
CA VAL A 4 12.52 12.32 21.53
C VAL A 4 13.85 11.81 22.07
N THR A 5 14.03 11.86 23.39
CA THR A 5 15.26 11.37 24.05
C THR A 5 14.89 10.32 25.09
N PRO A 6 14.53 9.10 24.68
CA PRO A 6 14.21 8.03 25.61
C PRO A 6 15.45 7.62 26.41
N ALA A 7 15.19 7.13 27.63
CA ALA A 7 16.18 6.31 28.32
C ALA A 7 16.37 5.00 27.54
N PHE A 8 17.59 4.48 27.50
CA PHE A 8 17.89 3.17 26.94
C PHE A 8 18.63 2.31 27.96
N TRP A 9 18.50 1.00 27.80
CA TRP A 9 19.33 0.01 28.45
C TRP A 9 19.92 -0.91 27.37
N HIS A 10 21.23 -1.07 27.35
CA HIS A 10 21.91 -1.95 26.40
C HIS A 10 23.16 -2.53 27.06
N GLU A 11 23.29 -3.87 27.02
CA GLU A 11 24.45 -4.60 27.57
C GLU A 11 24.83 -4.13 29.00
N GLY A 12 23.84 -4.01 29.89
CA GLY A 12 24.05 -3.61 31.29
C GLY A 12 24.21 -2.10 31.54
N HIS A 13 24.25 -1.27 30.50
CA HIS A 13 24.43 0.18 30.63
C HIS A 13 23.12 0.93 30.42
N ALA A 14 22.79 1.82 31.36
CA ALA A 14 21.68 2.77 31.23
C ALA A 14 22.18 4.11 30.69
N GLY A 15 21.40 4.73 29.82
CA GLY A 15 21.71 6.06 29.28
C GLY A 15 20.48 6.71 28.66
N SER A 16 20.68 7.81 27.93
CA SER A 16 19.64 8.41 27.10
C SER A 16 20.22 8.76 25.73
N ARG A 17 19.42 8.62 24.67
CA ARG A 17 19.86 8.88 23.30
C ARG A 17 18.71 9.47 22.49
N ALA A 18 18.99 10.51 21.72
CA ALA A 18 18.02 11.08 20.81
C ALA A 18 17.59 10.06 19.74
N ARG A 19 16.30 10.00 19.47
CA ARG A 19 15.67 9.14 18.46
C ARG A 19 14.63 9.92 17.67
N ILE A 20 14.54 9.63 16.38
CA ILE A 20 13.46 10.12 15.52
C ILE A 20 12.31 9.12 15.58
N ILE A 21 11.09 9.62 15.74
CA ILE A 21 9.86 8.84 15.79
C ILE A 21 8.89 9.44 14.75
N PRO A 22 8.18 8.62 13.97
CA PRO A 22 7.21 9.13 13.02
C PRO A 22 6.03 9.77 13.74
N ASP A 23 5.47 10.80 13.10
CA ASP A 23 4.17 11.30 13.50
C ASP A 23 3.10 10.35 12.94
N GLU A 24 2.08 10.12 13.74
CA GLU A 24 0.87 9.41 13.36
C GLU A 24 -0.29 10.36 13.67
N VAL A 25 -0.98 10.81 12.63
CA VAL A 25 -2.08 11.78 12.73
C VAL A 25 -3.36 11.21 12.15
N ALA A 26 -4.51 11.66 12.63
CA ALA A 26 -5.78 11.34 11.99
C ALA A 26 -5.86 12.04 10.63
N VAL A 27 -6.18 11.29 9.60
CA VAL A 27 -6.36 11.78 8.23
C VAL A 27 -7.76 11.43 7.75
N ALA A 28 -8.62 12.44 7.62
CA ALA A 28 -9.97 12.31 7.10
C ALA A 28 -9.97 12.44 5.57
N PHE A 29 -10.74 11.59 4.89
CA PHE A 29 -10.94 11.62 3.44
C PHE A 29 -12.33 12.18 3.17
N THR A 30 -12.42 13.42 2.74
CA THR A 30 -13.68 14.13 2.54
C THR A 30 -13.93 14.33 1.06
N TYR A 31 -14.86 13.55 0.50
CA TYR A 31 -15.24 13.65 -0.92
C TYR A 31 -16.46 14.55 -1.07
N ASN A 32 -16.34 15.60 -1.89
CA ASN A 32 -17.43 16.54 -2.22
C ASN A 32 -18.24 16.97 -0.97
N GLN A 33 -17.54 17.38 0.10
CA GLN A 33 -18.08 17.85 1.40
C GLN A 33 -18.61 16.77 2.37
N SER A 34 -18.39 15.48 2.10
CA SER A 34 -18.79 14.42 3.02
C SER A 34 -17.62 13.49 3.34
N THR A 35 -17.30 13.40 4.63
CA THR A 35 -16.26 12.50 5.15
C THR A 35 -16.62 11.05 4.85
N HIS A 36 -15.68 10.33 4.27
CA HIS A 36 -15.82 8.94 3.86
C HIS A 36 -15.14 8.00 4.84
N ALA A 37 -13.91 8.31 5.22
CA ALA A 37 -13.12 7.52 6.15
C ALA A 37 -12.20 8.44 6.94
N VAL A 38 -11.78 7.97 8.11
CA VAL A 38 -10.68 8.55 8.89
C VAL A 38 -9.72 7.43 9.22
N MET A 39 -8.45 7.60 8.93
CA MET A 39 -7.41 6.63 9.26
C MET A 39 -6.21 7.32 9.90
N MET A 40 -5.47 6.58 10.70
CA MET A 40 -4.19 7.05 11.22
C MET A 40 -3.13 6.88 10.13
N ALA A 41 -2.36 7.93 9.84
CA ALA A 41 -1.32 7.91 8.82
C ALA A 41 -0.17 8.87 9.16
N SER A 42 0.97 8.68 8.48
CA SER A 42 2.04 9.66 8.51
C SER A 42 1.70 10.86 7.62
N PRO A 43 1.93 12.12 8.07
CA PRO A 43 1.51 13.33 7.36
C PRO A 43 2.45 13.70 6.19
N ALA A 44 2.78 12.73 5.34
CA ALA A 44 3.64 12.87 4.18
C ALA A 44 3.01 12.16 2.97
N ASP A 45 3.33 12.61 1.76
CA ASP A 45 2.82 12.05 0.50
C ASP A 45 1.29 11.94 0.47
N LEU A 46 0.60 12.97 0.99
CA LEU A 46 -0.84 12.95 1.22
C LEU A 46 -1.66 12.95 -0.08
N GLU A 47 -1.13 13.54 -1.15
CA GLU A 47 -1.75 13.50 -2.47
C GLU A 47 -1.71 12.07 -3.04
N ASP A 48 -0.56 11.41 -2.93
CA ASP A 48 -0.42 10.00 -3.30
C ASP A 48 -1.35 9.11 -2.46
N LEU A 49 -1.45 9.38 -1.16
CA LEU A 49 -2.37 8.67 -0.27
C LEU A 49 -3.84 8.86 -0.73
N ALA A 50 -4.24 10.10 -1.03
CA ALA A 50 -5.60 10.42 -1.51
C ALA A 50 -5.94 9.68 -2.80
N VAL A 51 -5.07 9.76 -3.82
CA VAL A 51 -5.27 9.09 -5.11
C VAL A 51 -5.28 7.57 -4.94
N GLY A 52 -4.28 7.05 -4.24
CA GLY A 52 -4.13 5.61 -4.02
C GLY A 52 -5.30 4.97 -3.30
N PHE A 53 -5.75 5.60 -2.21
CA PHE A 53 -6.94 5.17 -1.50
C PHE A 53 -8.19 5.23 -2.40
N SER A 54 -8.36 6.32 -3.16
CA SER A 54 -9.50 6.48 -4.08
C SER A 54 -9.57 5.37 -5.13
N LEU A 55 -8.41 4.96 -5.67
CA LEU A 55 -8.30 3.89 -6.67
C LEU A 55 -8.53 2.51 -6.03
N ASN A 56 -7.89 2.23 -4.90
CA ASN A 56 -7.96 0.93 -4.23
C ASN A 56 -9.35 0.64 -3.67
N GLU A 57 -10.08 1.66 -3.20
CA GLU A 57 -11.48 1.54 -2.77
C GLU A 57 -12.49 1.61 -3.93
N ALA A 58 -11.99 1.74 -5.17
CA ALA A 58 -12.80 1.92 -6.39
C ALA A 58 -13.80 3.09 -6.28
N ILE A 59 -13.43 4.15 -5.57
CA ILE A 59 -14.14 5.43 -5.55
C ILE A 59 -13.96 6.12 -6.92
N VAL A 60 -12.77 5.97 -7.50
CA VAL A 60 -12.44 6.35 -8.87
C VAL A 60 -11.80 5.17 -9.61
N GLU A 61 -11.89 5.18 -10.93
CA GLU A 61 -11.26 4.20 -11.82
C GLU A 61 -9.89 4.65 -12.33
N HIS A 62 -9.69 5.96 -12.46
CA HIS A 62 -8.43 6.56 -12.87
C HIS A 62 -8.25 7.94 -12.20
N PRO A 63 -7.01 8.42 -12.00
CA PRO A 63 -6.74 9.66 -11.28
C PRO A 63 -7.40 10.89 -11.92
N GLY A 64 -7.62 10.89 -13.23
CA GLY A 64 -8.29 11.99 -13.94
C GLY A 64 -9.75 12.25 -13.54
N GLN A 65 -10.36 11.40 -12.71
CA GLN A 65 -11.69 11.63 -12.13
C GLN A 65 -11.65 12.41 -10.81
N ILE A 66 -10.44 12.74 -10.34
CA ILE A 66 -10.20 13.61 -9.19
C ILE A 66 -9.85 15.00 -9.73
N GLU A 67 -10.73 15.96 -9.51
CA GLU A 67 -10.57 17.33 -10.00
C GLU A 67 -9.65 18.17 -9.09
N GLU A 68 -9.61 17.84 -7.80
CA GLU A 68 -8.80 18.56 -6.81
C GLU A 68 -8.56 17.71 -5.56
N ILE A 69 -7.36 17.82 -4.99
CA ILE A 69 -7.01 17.31 -3.67
C ILE A 69 -6.42 18.46 -2.87
N ARG A 70 -7.01 18.73 -1.71
CA ARG A 70 -6.56 19.81 -0.81
C ARG A 70 -6.45 19.31 0.63
N PRO A 71 -5.22 19.11 1.14
CA PRO A 71 -5.00 18.88 2.56
C PRO A 71 -5.32 20.15 3.37
N VAL A 72 -6.13 20.02 4.41
CA VAL A 72 -6.41 21.08 5.38
C VAL A 72 -6.00 20.61 6.76
N VAL A 73 -4.99 21.27 7.34
CA VAL A 73 -4.54 20.98 8.71
C VAL A 73 -5.53 21.58 9.70
N LEU A 74 -5.99 20.75 10.64
CA LEU A 74 -6.91 21.08 11.72
C LEU A 74 -6.22 20.79 13.06
N GLU A 75 -6.90 21.12 14.16
CA GLU A 75 -6.39 20.85 15.52
C GLU A 75 -6.18 19.35 15.77
N ASP A 76 -7.16 18.53 15.37
CA ASP A 76 -7.18 17.09 15.65
C ASP A 76 -6.56 16.22 14.54
N GLY A 77 -6.04 16.81 13.46
CA GLY A 77 -5.49 16.05 12.33
C GLY A 77 -5.54 16.79 10.99
N ILE A 78 -5.69 16.04 9.91
CA ILE A 78 -5.70 16.55 8.53
C ILE A 78 -6.97 16.12 7.82
N ASP A 79 -7.67 17.06 7.20
CA ASP A 79 -8.80 16.81 6.31
C ASP A 79 -8.33 16.87 4.85
N LEU A 80 -8.22 15.70 4.20
CA LEU A 80 -7.99 15.57 2.77
C LEU A 80 -9.30 15.80 2.03
N ARG A 81 -9.51 17.04 1.59
CA ARG A 81 -10.67 17.42 0.81
C ARG A 81 -10.43 17.05 -0.65
N ILE A 82 -11.24 16.12 -1.14
CA ILE A 82 -11.13 15.57 -2.48
C ILE A 82 -12.39 15.96 -3.24
N ARG A 83 -12.22 16.57 -4.41
CA ARG A 83 -13.32 16.88 -5.32
C ARG A 83 -13.27 15.91 -6.49
N LEU A 84 -14.31 15.10 -6.61
CA LEU A 84 -14.51 14.20 -7.74
C LEU A 84 -15.28 14.91 -8.85
N ASP A 85 -15.14 14.39 -10.08
CA ASP A 85 -16.04 14.73 -11.17
C ASP A 85 -17.52 14.43 -10.81
N ALA A 86 -18.44 15.04 -11.57
CA ALA A 86 -19.87 14.98 -11.28
C ALA A 86 -20.43 13.55 -11.25
N ASP A 87 -19.96 12.68 -12.15
CA ASP A 87 -20.45 11.31 -12.28
C ASP A 87 -20.01 10.45 -11.09
N ARG A 88 -18.74 10.54 -10.68
CA ARG A 88 -18.21 9.84 -9.51
C ARG A 88 -18.78 10.38 -8.21
N ALA A 89 -18.96 11.70 -8.10
CA ALA A 89 -19.61 12.29 -6.94
C ALA A 89 -21.04 11.77 -6.77
N ALA A 90 -21.83 11.72 -7.85
CA ALA A 90 -23.18 11.18 -7.84
C ALA A 90 -23.21 9.69 -7.46
N GLY A 91 -22.32 8.89 -8.06
CA GLY A 91 -22.19 7.45 -7.76
C GLY A 91 -21.83 7.18 -6.30
N LEU A 92 -20.92 7.96 -5.71
CA LEU A 92 -20.52 7.81 -4.31
C LEU A 92 -21.66 8.15 -3.34
N ILE A 93 -22.46 9.17 -3.64
CA ILE A 93 -23.66 9.52 -2.86
C ILE A 93 -24.67 8.37 -2.88
N GLU A 94 -24.93 7.81 -4.06
CA GLU A 94 -25.84 6.67 -4.24
C GLU A 94 -25.37 5.45 -3.43
N ARG A 95 -24.08 5.13 -3.53
CA ARG A 95 -23.46 4.01 -2.80
C ARG A 95 -23.60 4.16 -1.28
N ARG A 96 -23.44 5.38 -0.75
CA ARG A 96 -23.62 5.67 0.68
C ARG A 96 -25.04 5.44 1.18
N ARG A 97 -26.06 5.78 0.37
CA ARG A 97 -27.46 5.54 0.75
C ARG A 97 -27.76 4.04 0.95
N HIS A 98 -27.04 3.18 0.24
CA HIS A 98 -27.16 1.73 0.31
C HIS A 98 -26.36 1.08 1.45
N VAL A 99 -25.46 1.83 2.12
CA VAL A 99 -24.52 1.35 3.16
C VAL A 99 -25.01 1.69 4.59
N ALA A 100 -26.14 2.38 4.75
CA ALA A 100 -26.63 2.80 6.06
C ALA A 100 -27.24 1.64 6.88
N GLY A 101 -26.38 0.83 7.51
CA GLY A 101 -26.70 -0.11 8.61
C GLY A 101 -25.92 0.21 9.89
N PRO A 102 -26.39 -0.16 11.10
CA PRO A 102 -26.00 0.49 12.36
C PRO A 102 -24.63 0.08 12.95
N SER A 103 -23.83 -0.76 12.30
CA SER A 103 -22.74 -1.48 12.99
C SER A 103 -21.43 -1.68 12.22
N GLY A 104 -21.31 -1.18 10.99
CA GLY A 104 -20.03 -1.21 10.27
C GLY A 104 -19.16 -0.03 10.68
N CYS A 105 -17.85 -0.21 10.89
CA CYS A 105 -16.95 0.92 11.14
C CYS A 105 -16.78 1.85 9.91
N GLY A 106 -17.56 1.64 8.84
CA GLY A 106 -17.64 2.48 7.64
C GLY A 106 -16.36 2.54 6.79
N LEU A 107 -15.22 2.16 7.36
CA LEU A 107 -13.88 2.35 6.80
C LEU A 107 -13.64 1.55 5.51
N CYS A 108 -14.33 0.43 5.33
CA CYS A 108 -14.15 -0.45 4.17
C CYS A 108 -15.40 -0.51 3.26
N GLY A 109 -16.52 0.12 3.65
CA GLY A 109 -17.81 -0.08 2.96
C GLY A 109 -18.27 -1.56 2.87
N ILE A 110 -17.70 -2.43 3.71
CA ILE A 110 -17.99 -3.87 3.78
C ILE A 110 -18.92 -4.10 4.96
N ASP A 111 -20.22 -4.16 4.69
CA ASP A 111 -21.24 -4.48 5.70
C ASP A 111 -21.72 -5.94 5.60
N SER A 112 -21.04 -6.77 4.80
CA SER A 112 -21.37 -8.18 4.64
C SER A 112 -20.14 -9.05 4.44
N LEU A 113 -20.25 -10.31 4.87
CA LEU A 113 -19.22 -11.32 4.59
C LEU A 113 -19.01 -11.51 3.08
N ALA A 114 -20.06 -11.34 2.27
CA ALA A 114 -19.95 -11.37 0.81
C ALA A 114 -19.11 -10.21 0.28
N GLY A 115 -19.24 -9.01 0.85
CA GLY A 115 -18.39 -7.85 0.53
C GLY A 115 -16.92 -8.09 0.89
N ALA A 116 -16.66 -8.71 2.03
CA ALA A 116 -15.29 -9.08 2.47
C ALA A 116 -14.63 -10.11 1.55
N MET A 117 -15.44 -10.94 0.88
CA MET A 117 -14.99 -12.04 0.04
C MET A 117 -15.15 -11.75 -1.46
N ARG A 118 -15.29 -10.47 -1.86
CA ARG A 118 -15.41 -10.09 -3.27
C ARG A 118 -14.19 -10.61 -4.07
N PRO A 119 -14.40 -11.21 -5.26
CA PRO A 119 -13.31 -11.64 -6.11
C PRO A 119 -12.35 -10.47 -6.41
N PRO A 120 -11.04 -10.69 -6.34
CA PRO A 120 -10.07 -9.65 -6.68
C PRO A 120 -10.13 -9.34 -8.18
N LYS A 121 -9.70 -8.13 -8.56
CA LYS A 121 -9.38 -7.80 -9.94
C LYS A 121 -8.29 -8.74 -10.44
N THR A 122 -8.40 -9.24 -11.66
CA THR A 122 -7.35 -10.05 -12.29
C THR A 122 -6.31 -9.16 -12.94
N VAL A 123 -5.05 -9.57 -12.83
CA VAL A 123 -3.91 -8.89 -13.47
C VAL A 123 -3.50 -9.62 -14.75
N GLY A 124 -2.83 -8.91 -15.66
CA GLY A 124 -2.35 -9.46 -16.93
C GLY A 124 -1.09 -10.31 -16.80
N GLU A 125 -0.42 -10.57 -17.92
CA GLU A 125 0.81 -11.39 -17.97
C GLU A 125 1.98 -10.76 -17.20
N GLY A 126 2.22 -9.46 -17.35
CA GLY A 126 3.26 -8.72 -16.60
C GLY A 126 4.69 -9.23 -16.79
N LEU A 127 5.55 -8.86 -15.84
CA LEU A 127 6.99 -9.13 -15.91
C LEU A 127 7.36 -10.57 -15.48
N ARG A 128 8.33 -11.17 -16.17
CA ARG A 128 9.04 -12.39 -15.75
C ARG A 128 10.40 -12.02 -15.17
N LEU A 129 10.73 -12.57 -14.00
CA LEU A 129 11.93 -12.27 -13.22
C LEU A 129 12.87 -13.49 -13.15
N THR A 130 14.14 -13.24 -12.99
CA THR A 130 15.11 -14.22 -12.49
C THR A 130 15.18 -14.17 -10.95
N PRO A 131 15.64 -15.24 -10.27
CA PRO A 131 15.89 -15.21 -8.84
C PRO A 131 16.80 -14.04 -8.40
N ASP A 132 17.84 -13.74 -9.17
CA ASP A 132 18.75 -12.62 -8.87
C ASP A 132 18.04 -11.26 -8.90
N GLN A 133 17.08 -11.09 -9.82
CA GLN A 133 16.27 -9.86 -9.87
C GLN A 133 15.29 -9.76 -8.70
N VAL A 134 14.76 -10.88 -8.19
CA VAL A 134 13.94 -10.87 -6.96
C VAL A 134 14.78 -10.39 -5.77
N LEU A 135 16.00 -10.89 -5.63
CA LEU A 135 16.92 -10.48 -4.57
C LEU A 135 17.36 -9.01 -4.75
N ALA A 136 17.67 -8.60 -5.98
CA ALA A 136 18.03 -7.22 -6.29
C ALA A 136 16.90 -6.23 -5.97
N ALA A 137 15.64 -6.60 -6.24
CA ALA A 137 14.49 -5.77 -5.90
C ALA A 137 14.32 -5.63 -4.37
N LEU A 138 14.55 -6.71 -3.62
CA LEU A 138 14.50 -6.70 -2.17
C LEU A 138 15.59 -5.81 -1.57
N ASP A 139 16.85 -5.99 -2.00
CA ASP A 139 17.99 -5.25 -1.49
C ASP A 139 17.90 -3.75 -1.82
N ALA A 140 17.30 -3.40 -2.96
CA ALA A 140 17.12 -2.02 -3.36
C ALA A 140 16.15 -1.23 -2.46
N LEU A 141 15.25 -1.88 -1.70
CA LEU A 141 14.27 -1.17 -0.88
C LEU A 141 14.89 -0.49 0.34
N GLY A 142 15.82 -1.16 1.03
CA GLY A 142 16.45 -0.67 2.26
C GLY A 142 17.05 0.74 2.12
N PRO A 143 17.94 0.99 1.14
CA PRO A 143 18.57 2.30 0.94
C PRO A 143 17.61 3.45 0.69
N HIS A 144 16.42 3.17 0.11
CA HIS A 144 15.43 4.17 -0.26
C HIS A 144 14.40 4.47 0.86
N GLN A 145 14.47 3.76 2.00
CA GLN A 145 13.65 4.04 3.19
C GLN A 145 14.27 5.17 4.02
N ILE A 146 13.94 6.41 3.67
CA ILE A 146 14.49 7.60 4.34
C ILE A 146 14.09 7.60 5.82
N TRP A 147 12.80 7.37 6.11
CA TRP A 147 12.26 7.47 7.46
C TRP A 147 12.28 6.15 8.21
N GLY A 148 12.09 5.03 7.53
CA GLY A 148 12.11 3.69 8.10
C GLY A 148 13.47 3.31 8.69
N ARG A 149 14.57 3.75 8.05
CA ARG A 149 15.93 3.53 8.59
C ARG A 149 16.18 4.27 9.90
N GLU A 150 15.72 5.51 10.00
CA GLU A 150 15.90 6.36 11.17
C GLU A 150 14.98 5.95 12.33
N SER A 151 13.70 5.74 12.03
CA SER A 151 12.71 5.47 13.06
C SER A 151 12.57 4.00 13.43
N ARG A 152 12.75 3.09 12.46
CA ARG A 152 12.36 1.67 12.54
C ARG A 152 10.90 1.44 12.92
N ALA A 153 10.03 2.41 12.62
CA ALA A 153 8.62 2.40 12.98
C ALA A 153 7.71 2.70 11.78
N MET A 154 8.26 2.60 10.57
CA MET A 154 7.54 2.83 9.32
C MET A 154 7.50 1.53 8.52
N HIS A 155 6.40 1.32 7.82
CA HIS A 155 6.32 0.39 6.71
C HIS A 155 6.68 1.11 5.42
N ALA A 156 7.29 0.37 4.50
CA ALA A 156 7.55 0.80 3.14
C ALA A 156 6.89 -0.12 2.12
N ALA A 157 6.41 0.51 1.03
CA ALA A 157 6.04 -0.13 -0.22
C ALA A 157 6.83 0.55 -1.35
N GLY A 158 7.53 -0.25 -2.14
CA GLY A 158 8.32 0.22 -3.27
C GLY A 158 7.88 -0.41 -4.58
N TRP A 159 8.13 0.30 -5.67
CA TRP A 159 8.00 -0.23 -7.03
C TRP A 159 9.37 -0.28 -7.67
N TRP A 160 9.79 -1.50 -8.02
CA TRP A 160 11.08 -1.78 -8.65
C TRP A 160 10.89 -2.25 -10.08
N HIS A 161 11.81 -1.86 -10.95
CA HIS A 161 11.84 -2.25 -12.36
C HIS A 161 13.25 -2.68 -12.77
N PRO A 162 13.41 -3.73 -13.60
CA PRO A 162 14.73 -4.25 -14.01
C PRO A 162 15.71 -3.18 -14.49
N ASP A 163 15.25 -2.28 -15.36
CA ASP A 163 16.12 -1.25 -15.94
C ASP A 163 16.24 0.03 -15.09
N ARG A 164 15.35 0.24 -14.12
CA ARG A 164 15.28 1.50 -13.34
C ARG A 164 15.70 1.33 -11.88
N GLY A 165 15.84 0.10 -11.41
CA GLY A 165 15.99 -0.20 -10.00
C GLY A 165 14.73 0.18 -9.21
N MET A 166 14.92 0.62 -7.96
CA MET A 166 13.83 1.07 -7.09
C MET A 166 13.39 2.49 -7.48
N ALA A 167 12.38 2.60 -8.35
CA ALA A 167 11.99 3.88 -8.93
C ALA A 167 11.04 4.69 -8.03
N LEU A 168 10.24 4.01 -7.19
CA LEU A 168 9.36 4.66 -6.22
C LEU A 168 9.42 3.93 -4.88
N VAL A 169 9.40 4.69 -3.79
CA VAL A 169 9.16 4.20 -2.42
C VAL A 169 8.22 5.14 -1.71
N ARG A 170 7.26 4.57 -0.99
CA ARG A 170 6.39 5.29 -0.07
C ARG A 170 6.39 4.65 1.29
N GLU A 171 6.46 5.51 2.30
CA GLU A 171 6.54 5.11 3.70
C GLU A 171 5.33 5.63 4.47
N ASP A 172 4.87 4.82 5.42
CA ASP A 172 3.83 5.21 6.37
C ASP A 172 3.92 4.34 7.63
N VAL A 173 3.44 4.85 8.77
CA VAL A 173 3.24 4.03 9.98
C VAL A 173 2.31 2.83 9.70
N GLY A 174 1.32 3.00 8.83
CA GLY A 174 0.39 1.97 8.40
C GLY A 174 0.81 1.29 7.09
N ARG A 175 0.92 -0.04 7.09
CA ARG A 175 1.25 -0.81 5.88
C ARG A 175 0.28 -0.60 4.70
N HIS A 176 -1.01 -0.42 4.99
CA HIS A 176 -2.01 -0.22 3.96
C HIS A 176 -1.84 1.16 3.32
N ASN A 177 -1.60 2.19 4.13
CA ASN A 177 -1.34 3.56 3.68
C ASN A 177 -0.06 3.64 2.85
N ALA A 178 1.00 2.93 3.23
CA ALA A 178 2.24 2.87 2.44
C ALA A 178 1.98 2.33 1.03
N LEU A 179 1.14 1.29 0.93
CA LEU A 179 0.75 0.72 -0.36
C LEU A 179 -0.22 1.61 -1.13
N ASP A 180 -1.18 2.26 -0.46
CA ASP A 180 -2.05 3.27 -1.10
C ASP A 180 -1.20 4.39 -1.69
N LYS A 181 -0.29 4.97 -0.91
CA LYS A 181 0.66 5.98 -1.40
C LYS A 181 1.46 5.46 -2.61
N LEU A 182 1.92 4.22 -2.60
CA LEU A 182 2.61 3.66 -3.76
C LEU A 182 1.68 3.62 -4.99
N THR A 183 0.44 3.16 -4.82
CA THR A 183 -0.58 3.14 -5.90
C THR A 183 -0.82 4.55 -6.45
N GLY A 184 -0.99 5.55 -5.58
CA GLY A 184 -1.18 6.94 -5.99
C GLY A 184 0.01 7.50 -6.73
N ALA A 185 1.23 7.29 -6.22
CA ALA A 185 2.46 7.71 -6.84
C ALA A 185 2.67 7.10 -8.24
N LEU A 186 2.33 5.81 -8.41
CA LEU A 186 2.35 5.14 -9.71
C LEU A 186 1.36 5.77 -10.69
N ALA A 187 0.12 6.00 -10.23
CA ALA A 187 -0.95 6.53 -11.05
C ALA A 187 -0.67 7.98 -11.50
N LEU A 188 -0.19 8.83 -10.58
CA LEU A 188 0.19 10.21 -10.88
C LEU A 188 1.46 10.30 -11.73
N GLY A 189 2.42 9.40 -11.50
CA GLY A 189 3.67 9.33 -12.27
C GLY A 189 3.51 8.73 -13.66
N GLY A 190 2.34 8.17 -14.00
CA GLY A 190 2.11 7.51 -15.28
C GLY A 190 3.02 6.30 -15.52
N LEU A 191 3.52 5.67 -14.45
CA LEU A 191 4.41 4.51 -14.57
C LEU A 191 3.60 3.25 -14.91
N PRO A 192 4.09 2.41 -15.83
CA PRO A 192 3.41 1.17 -16.20
C PRO A 192 3.54 0.15 -15.07
N ALA A 193 2.59 0.15 -14.13
CA ALA A 193 2.65 -0.64 -12.91
C ALA A 193 2.93 -2.14 -13.14
N ALA A 194 2.39 -2.71 -14.23
CA ALA A 194 2.57 -4.11 -14.63
C ALA A 194 3.99 -4.46 -15.12
N GLU A 195 4.81 -3.47 -15.47
CA GLU A 195 6.21 -3.67 -15.91
C GLU A 195 7.19 -3.75 -14.72
N GLY A 196 6.73 -3.47 -13.50
CA GLY A 196 7.54 -3.59 -12.30
C GLY A 196 6.92 -4.48 -11.24
N VAL A 197 7.52 -4.44 -10.06
CA VAL A 197 7.21 -5.33 -8.95
C VAL A 197 6.97 -4.51 -7.69
N ALA A 198 5.96 -4.89 -6.91
CA ALA A 198 5.76 -4.32 -5.59
C ALA A 198 6.69 -5.01 -4.60
N VAL A 199 7.49 -4.25 -3.85
CA VAL A 199 8.30 -4.76 -2.73
C VAL A 199 7.77 -4.16 -1.44
N ILE A 200 7.33 -4.99 -0.50
CA ILE A 200 6.73 -4.54 0.75
C ILE A 200 7.44 -5.11 1.99
N THR A 201 7.56 -4.28 3.01
CA THR A 201 8.16 -4.64 4.31
C THR A 201 7.19 -5.38 5.25
N SER A 202 5.89 -5.40 4.94
CA SER A 202 4.85 -5.89 5.84
C SER A 202 4.49 -7.36 5.60
N ARG A 203 3.62 -7.89 6.48
CA ARG A 203 2.84 -9.13 6.23
C ARG A 203 1.87 -8.94 5.06
N VAL A 204 1.52 -10.05 4.44
CA VAL A 204 0.59 -10.09 3.30
C VAL A 204 -0.79 -10.57 3.76
N SER A 205 -1.72 -9.63 3.93
CA SER A 205 -3.14 -9.90 4.12
C SER A 205 -3.89 -9.94 2.78
N ILE A 206 -5.16 -10.34 2.80
CA ILE A 206 -6.03 -10.29 1.63
C ILE A 206 -6.09 -8.88 1.01
N GLU A 207 -6.25 -7.85 1.84
CA GLU A 207 -6.33 -6.46 1.39
C GLU A 207 -5.05 -6.00 0.69
N MET A 208 -3.87 -6.40 1.18
CA MET A 208 -2.60 -6.06 0.53
C MET A 208 -2.52 -6.62 -0.89
N VAL A 209 -2.99 -7.86 -1.09
CA VAL A 209 -3.05 -8.47 -2.43
C VAL A 209 -4.06 -7.77 -3.32
N GLN A 210 -5.25 -7.46 -2.80
CA GLN A 210 -6.29 -6.74 -3.55
C GLN A 210 -5.81 -5.36 -4.00
N LYS A 211 -5.10 -4.60 -3.14
CA LYS A 211 -4.54 -3.29 -3.49
C LYS A 211 -3.48 -3.38 -4.58
N VAL A 212 -2.60 -4.38 -4.52
CA VAL A 212 -1.62 -4.64 -5.61
C VAL A 212 -2.32 -5.01 -6.91
N ALA A 213 -3.39 -5.81 -6.85
CA ALA A 213 -4.20 -6.15 -8.02
C ALA A 213 -4.90 -4.92 -8.61
N MET A 214 -5.46 -4.04 -7.75
CA MET A 214 -6.09 -2.79 -8.16
C MET A 214 -5.11 -1.85 -8.85
N ALA A 215 -3.88 -1.76 -8.33
CA ALA A 215 -2.75 -1.05 -8.94
C ALA A 215 -2.27 -1.67 -10.26
N GLY A 216 -2.70 -2.88 -10.61
CA GLY A 216 -2.30 -3.58 -11.84
C GLY A 216 -0.89 -4.19 -11.79
N ILE A 217 -0.31 -4.34 -10.60
CA ILE A 217 1.02 -4.92 -10.42
C ILE A 217 0.90 -6.46 -10.42
N THR A 218 1.78 -7.12 -11.16
CA THR A 218 1.68 -8.59 -11.38
C THR A 218 2.55 -9.43 -10.45
N VAL A 219 3.57 -8.83 -9.84
CA VAL A 219 4.47 -9.51 -8.89
C VAL A 219 4.55 -8.71 -7.59
N MET A 220 4.31 -9.39 -6.47
CA MET A 220 4.51 -8.85 -5.13
C MET A 220 5.61 -9.64 -4.42
N ILE A 221 6.60 -8.94 -3.87
CA ILE A 221 7.68 -9.46 -3.05
C ILE A 221 7.49 -8.94 -1.63
N ALA A 222 7.40 -9.83 -0.65
CA ALA A 222 7.19 -9.47 0.74
C ALA A 222 8.25 -10.06 1.67
N VAL A 223 8.64 -9.28 2.68
CA VAL A 223 9.56 -9.74 3.74
C VAL A 223 8.86 -10.76 4.66
N SER A 224 7.56 -10.63 4.91
CA SER A 224 6.87 -11.52 5.86
C SER A 224 5.99 -12.57 5.17
N ALA A 225 5.71 -13.67 5.86
CA ALA A 225 4.84 -14.74 5.37
C ALA A 225 3.40 -14.26 5.08
N PRO A 226 2.71 -14.82 4.07
CA PRO A 226 1.32 -14.52 3.77
C PRO A 226 0.34 -15.34 4.62
N THR A 227 -0.91 -14.88 4.69
CA THR A 227 -2.01 -15.73 5.20
C THR A 227 -2.51 -16.67 4.10
N ALA A 228 -3.10 -17.81 4.47
CA ALA A 228 -3.69 -18.75 3.50
C ALA A 228 -4.77 -18.10 2.62
N LEU A 229 -5.52 -17.13 3.16
CA LEU A 229 -6.49 -16.37 2.38
C LEU A 229 -5.79 -15.45 1.37
N ALA A 230 -4.71 -14.77 1.75
CA ALA A 230 -3.92 -13.95 0.84
C ALA A 230 -3.35 -14.76 -0.33
N ILE A 231 -2.87 -15.99 -0.08
CA ILE A 231 -2.40 -16.90 -1.14
C ILE A 231 -3.53 -17.20 -2.14
N ARG A 232 -4.72 -17.60 -1.65
CA ARG A 232 -5.87 -17.87 -2.53
C ARG A 232 -6.31 -16.64 -3.31
N THR A 233 -6.27 -15.46 -2.68
CA THR A 233 -6.58 -14.20 -3.36
C THR A 233 -5.54 -13.86 -4.43
N ALA A 234 -4.25 -14.12 -4.18
CA ALA A 234 -3.19 -13.87 -5.15
C ALA A 234 -3.33 -14.79 -6.36
N GLU A 235 -3.64 -16.07 -6.12
CA GLU A 235 -3.93 -17.04 -7.17
C GLU A 235 -5.12 -16.59 -8.03
N ALA A 236 -6.25 -16.23 -7.39
CA ALA A 236 -7.45 -15.75 -8.07
C ALA A 236 -7.22 -14.43 -8.84
N ALA A 237 -6.34 -13.57 -8.35
CA ALA A 237 -5.96 -12.33 -9.02
C ALA A 237 -4.95 -12.57 -10.16
N GLY A 238 -4.30 -13.74 -10.22
CA GLY A 238 -3.19 -14.00 -11.14
C GLY A 238 -1.90 -13.29 -10.75
N ILE A 239 -1.70 -12.94 -9.47
CA ILE A 239 -0.48 -12.33 -8.94
C ILE A 239 0.55 -13.39 -8.60
N THR A 240 1.82 -13.14 -8.94
CA THR A 240 2.95 -13.90 -8.42
C THR A 240 3.32 -13.38 -7.04
N LEU A 241 3.11 -14.19 -6.01
CA LEU A 241 3.39 -13.83 -4.63
C LEU A 241 4.70 -14.49 -4.19
N VAL A 242 5.74 -13.68 -4.07
CA VAL A 242 7.01 -14.03 -3.43
C VAL A 242 6.99 -13.51 -2.01
N ALA A 243 7.28 -14.36 -1.03
CA ALA A 243 7.31 -13.95 0.36
C ALA A 243 8.42 -14.65 1.14
N VAL A 244 8.54 -14.32 2.42
CA VAL A 244 9.67 -14.77 3.27
C VAL A 244 11.01 -14.35 2.65
N ALA A 245 11.01 -13.28 1.85
CA ALA A 245 12.17 -12.88 1.06
C ALA A 245 13.23 -12.22 1.95
N ARG A 246 14.45 -12.74 1.91
CA ARG A 246 15.65 -12.31 2.64
C ARG A 246 16.82 -12.26 1.67
N ALA A 247 17.96 -11.73 2.13
CA ALA A 247 19.18 -11.69 1.32
C ALA A 247 19.69 -13.08 0.90
N ASP A 248 19.31 -14.14 1.64
CA ASP A 248 19.74 -15.53 1.41
C ASP A 248 18.69 -16.38 0.67
N GLY A 249 17.49 -15.87 0.38
CA GLY A 249 16.48 -16.64 -0.35
C GLY A 249 15.06 -16.10 -0.26
N PHE A 250 14.12 -16.79 -0.91
CA PHE A 250 12.70 -16.46 -0.93
C PHE A 250 11.84 -17.70 -1.24
N GLU A 251 10.55 -17.60 -0.98
CA GLU A 251 9.55 -18.64 -1.31
C GLU A 251 8.50 -18.07 -2.28
N VAL A 252 8.12 -18.84 -3.29
CA VAL A 252 7.08 -18.47 -4.26
C VAL A 252 5.79 -19.21 -3.90
N PHE A 253 4.76 -18.48 -3.48
CA PHE A 253 3.49 -19.04 -3.04
C PHE A 253 2.46 -19.17 -4.18
N THR A 254 2.53 -18.30 -5.19
CA THR A 254 1.65 -18.31 -6.36
C THR A 254 2.39 -17.83 -7.61
N GLY A 255 1.91 -18.22 -8.79
CA GLY A 255 2.39 -17.65 -10.07
C GLY A 255 3.87 -17.94 -10.39
N VAL A 256 4.38 -19.12 -10.02
CA VAL A 256 5.78 -19.54 -10.19
C VAL A 256 6.29 -19.40 -11.64
N ARG A 257 5.41 -19.51 -12.63
CA ARG A 257 5.72 -19.30 -14.06
C ARG A 257 6.42 -17.96 -14.38
N ARG A 258 6.23 -16.94 -13.53
CA ARG A 258 6.90 -15.63 -13.67
C ARG A 258 8.29 -15.57 -13.04
N ILE A 259 8.76 -16.64 -12.38
CA ILE A 259 10.12 -16.73 -11.86
C ILE A 259 10.88 -17.78 -12.67
N ALA A 260 11.78 -17.32 -13.54
CA ALA A 260 12.52 -18.16 -14.45
C ALA A 260 13.36 -19.21 -13.70
N GLY A 261 13.29 -20.48 -14.14
CA GLY A 261 14.07 -21.58 -13.57
C GLY A 261 13.44 -22.25 -12.35
N LEU A 262 12.31 -21.74 -11.82
CA LEU A 262 11.52 -22.39 -10.77
C LEU A 262 10.26 -23.07 -11.33
N ASP A 263 9.99 -22.93 -12.64
CA ASP A 263 8.85 -23.51 -13.34
C ASP A 263 9.08 -24.97 -13.77
N GLN A 264 10.22 -25.56 -13.45
CA GLN A 264 10.63 -26.92 -13.86
C GLN A 264 10.67 -27.95 -12.72
N SER A 265 10.16 -27.60 -11.53
CA SER A 265 10.08 -28.49 -10.36
C SER A 265 8.66 -28.92 -10.06
#